data_AF-A0A2A3Z4F5-F1
#
_entry.id   AF-A0A2A3Z4F5-F1
#
_cell.length_a   1.000
_cell.length_b   1.000
_cell.length_c   1.000
_cell.angle_alpha   90.00
_cell.angle_beta   90.00
_cell.angle_gamma   90.00
#
_symmetry.space_group_name_H-M   'P 1'
#
loop_
_entity.id
_entity.type
_entity.pdbx_description
1 polymer ?
#
loop_
_entity_poly.entity_id
_entity_poly.type
_entity_poly.pdbx_seq_one_letter_code
_entity_poly.pdbx_strand_id
1 'polypeptide(L)'
;MHTIIHACVRPSIVAVAGVIILIIEMAYVWMLDMRLLKAGDADPTWCPALPSDVPPEVGFSYDVGYFLPSVECSVSSKEAGWEATNSTLLLGSTVTLCVGVALILGGLVWSLVAERHEAVS
;
A
#
# COMPACT_ATOMS: atom_id res chain seq x y z
N MET A 1 -37.13 -20.55 11.62
CA MET A 1 -37.17 -19.94 10.27
C MET A 1 -36.18 -18.77 10.24
N HIS A 2 -34.87 -19.04 10.26
CA HIS A 2 -33.83 -18.00 10.39
C HIS A 2 -32.46 -18.44 9.82
N THR A 3 -32.46 -19.26 8.77
CA THR A 3 -31.21 -19.89 8.26
C THR A 3 -31.22 -20.06 6.74
N ILE A 4 -31.70 -19.06 5.98
CA ILE A 4 -31.63 -19.07 4.51
C ILE A 4 -31.21 -17.69 3.98
N ILE A 5 -30.20 -17.08 4.61
CA ILE A 5 -29.48 -15.92 4.06
C ILE A 5 -27.96 -16.11 4.19
N HIS A 6 -27.48 -17.36 4.34
CA HIS A 6 -26.12 -17.71 3.94
C HIS A 6 -26.16 -18.04 2.45
N ALA A 7 -26.45 -17.03 1.64
CA ALA A 7 -26.39 -17.12 0.20
C ALA A 7 -24.92 -17.40 -0.18
N CYS A 8 -24.58 -18.68 -0.34
CA CYS A 8 -23.67 -19.26 -1.32
C CYS A 8 -22.43 -18.43 -1.74
N VAL A 9 -21.79 -17.67 -0.85
CA VAL A 9 -20.49 -17.08 -1.13
C VAL A 9 -19.50 -18.22 -1.00
N ARG A 10 -19.08 -18.77 -2.15
CA ARG A 10 -18.02 -19.78 -2.16
C ARG A 10 -16.77 -19.15 -1.54
N PRO A 11 -16.05 -19.86 -0.66
CA PRO A 11 -14.85 -19.33 -0.02
C PRO A 11 -13.77 -18.92 -1.05
N SER A 12 -13.79 -19.52 -2.24
CA SER A 12 -12.99 -19.10 -3.39
C SER A 12 -13.29 -17.68 -3.87
N ILE A 13 -14.54 -17.21 -3.82
CA ILE A 13 -14.92 -15.84 -4.20
C ILE A 13 -14.30 -14.83 -3.23
N VAL A 14 -14.27 -15.15 -1.93
CA VAL A 14 -13.65 -14.31 -0.89
C VAL A 14 -12.15 -14.17 -1.13
N ALA A 15 -11.47 -15.30 -1.41
CA ALA A 15 -10.05 -15.29 -1.72
C ALA A 15 -9.74 -14.51 -3.02
N VAL A 16 -10.55 -14.69 -4.08
CA VAL A 16 -10.41 -13.94 -5.34
C VAL A 16 -10.60 -12.44 -5.12
N ALA A 17 -11.59 -12.03 -4.32
CA ALA A 17 -11.77 -10.61 -3.98
C ALA A 17 -10.54 -10.04 -3.27
N GLY A 18 -9.95 -10.78 -2.33
CA GLY A 18 -8.71 -10.38 -1.67
C GLY A 18 -7.54 -10.24 -2.66
N VAL A 19 -7.39 -11.16 -3.60
CA VAL A 19 -6.37 -11.07 -4.67
C VAL A 19 -6.57 -9.83 -5.55
N ILE A 20 -7.81 -9.56 -5.96
CA ILE A 20 -8.14 -8.36 -6.77
C ILE A 20 -7.76 -7.08 -6.02
N ILE A 21 -8.08 -7.00 -4.73
CA ILE A 21 -7.72 -5.87 -3.87
C ILE A 21 -6.20 -5.67 -3.85
N LEU A 22 -5.42 -6.75 -3.67
CA LEU A 22 -3.95 -6.65 -3.67
C LEU A 22 -3.39 -6.21 -5.02
N ILE A 23 -3.97 -6.66 -6.14
CA ILE A 23 -3.56 -6.24 -7.49
C ILE A 23 -3.80 -4.73 -7.67
N ILE A 24 -4.95 -4.23 -7.21
CA ILE A 24 -5.29 -2.81 -7.30
C ILE A 24 -4.32 -1.97 -6.44
N GLU A 25 -4.02 -2.40 -5.21
CA GLU A 25 -3.05 -1.70 -4.35
C GLU A 25 -1.64 -1.70 -4.96
N MET A 26 -1.17 -2.81 -5.50
CA MET A 26 0.11 -2.88 -6.19
C MET A 26 0.16 -1.93 -7.41
N ALA A 27 -0.92 -1.86 -8.18
CA ALA A 27 -1.04 -0.93 -9.30
C ALA A 27 -1.04 0.53 -8.82
N TYR A 28 -1.71 0.82 -7.70
CA TYR A 28 -1.74 2.15 -7.10
C TYR A 28 -0.34 2.61 -6.64
N VAL A 29 0.37 1.79 -5.88
CA VAL A 29 1.72 2.09 -5.40
C VAL A 29 2.69 2.26 -6.57
N TRP A 30 2.60 1.41 -7.59
CA TRP A 30 3.41 1.55 -8.80
C TRP A 30 3.11 2.83 -9.60
N MET A 31 1.83 3.21 -9.71
CA MET A 31 1.46 4.49 -10.33
C MET A 31 1.96 5.68 -9.53
N LEU A 32 1.98 5.58 -8.20
CA LEU A 32 2.54 6.60 -7.32
C LEU A 32 4.05 6.75 -7.59
N ASP A 33 4.81 5.66 -7.57
CA ASP A 33 6.25 5.64 -7.87
C ASP A 33 6.57 6.30 -9.22
N MET A 34 5.86 5.90 -10.28
CA MET A 34 6.00 6.50 -11.62
C MET A 34 5.68 8.00 -11.66
N ARG A 35 4.74 8.47 -10.83
CA ARG A 35 4.41 9.89 -10.72
C ARG A 35 5.50 10.65 -9.99
N LEU A 36 6.03 10.09 -8.90
CA LEU A 36 7.09 10.72 -8.11
C LEU A 36 8.39 10.85 -8.90
N LEU A 37 8.76 9.82 -9.68
CA LEU A 37 9.88 9.86 -10.60
C LEU A 37 9.75 10.98 -11.65
N LYS A 38 8.51 11.35 -12.03
CA LYS A 38 8.24 12.44 -12.98
C LYS A 38 8.05 13.80 -12.33
N ALA A 39 7.71 13.85 -11.05
CA ALA A 39 7.22 15.06 -10.41
C ALA A 39 8.27 16.17 -10.37
N GLY A 40 9.56 15.83 -10.21
CA GLY A 40 10.67 16.81 -10.29
C GLY A 40 10.57 18.00 -9.33
N ASP A 41 9.60 17.99 -8.42
CA ASP A 41 9.23 19.13 -7.58
C ASP A 41 8.68 18.62 -6.23
N ALA A 42 9.11 19.24 -5.13
CA ALA A 42 8.81 18.82 -3.76
C ALA A 42 7.72 19.65 -3.08
N ASP A 43 6.61 19.84 -3.78
CA ASP A 43 5.39 20.35 -3.18
C ASP A 43 4.41 19.30 -2.57
N PRO A 44 4.78 18.04 -2.27
CA PRO A 44 3.94 17.21 -1.43
C PRO A 44 4.12 17.53 0.07
N THR A 45 3.00 17.53 0.81
CA THR A 45 2.96 17.74 2.28
C THR A 45 3.75 16.73 3.13
N TRP A 46 4.24 15.67 2.51
CA TRP A 46 5.04 14.62 3.15
C TRP A 46 6.55 14.79 2.93
N CYS A 47 6.99 15.77 2.12
CA CYS A 47 8.40 16.14 2.03
C CYS A 47 8.83 17.08 3.17
N PRO A 48 10.10 17.04 3.59
CA PRO A 48 10.62 17.98 4.58
C PRO A 48 10.61 19.40 4.01
N ALA A 49 10.17 20.36 4.83
CA ALA A 49 10.14 21.77 4.44
C ALA A 49 11.57 22.30 4.26
N LEU A 50 11.78 23.11 3.22
CA LEU A 50 13.04 23.81 3.02
C LEU A 50 13.28 24.85 4.13
N PRO A 51 14.43 24.84 4.80
CA PRO A 51 14.82 25.93 5.69
C PRO A 51 14.98 27.24 4.90
N SER A 52 14.70 28.38 5.54
CA SER A 52 14.87 29.71 4.92
C SER A 52 16.31 30.05 4.53
N ASP A 53 17.28 29.32 5.08
CA ASP A 53 18.71 29.59 4.95
C ASP A 53 19.38 28.78 3.82
N VAL A 54 18.62 27.92 3.12
CA VAL A 54 19.11 27.04 2.06
C VAL A 54 18.79 27.66 0.69
N PRO A 55 19.74 27.66 -0.27
CA PRO A 55 19.49 28.16 -1.62
C PRO A 55 18.32 27.40 -2.29
N PRO A 56 17.56 28.03 -3.20
CA PRO A 56 16.43 27.40 -3.87
C PRO A 56 16.85 26.24 -4.79
N GLU A 57 18.13 26.12 -5.12
CA GLU A 57 18.69 24.99 -5.85
C GLU A 57 18.85 23.78 -4.92
N VAL A 58 17.81 22.96 -4.88
CA VAL A 58 17.75 21.69 -4.15
C VAL A 58 17.48 20.52 -5.10
N GLY A 59 18.10 19.38 -4.82
CA GLY A 59 17.82 18.11 -5.46
C GLY A 59 16.79 17.32 -4.67
N PHE A 60 15.83 16.73 -5.39
CA PHE A 60 14.78 15.87 -4.82
C PHE A 60 15.01 14.41 -5.20
N SER A 61 14.80 13.53 -4.23
CA SER A 61 14.79 12.09 -4.44
C SER A 61 13.59 11.47 -3.72
N TYR A 62 12.96 10.51 -4.38
CA TYR A 62 11.80 9.80 -3.89
C TYR A 62 12.10 8.30 -3.89
N ASP A 63 11.79 7.65 -2.78
CA ASP A 63 11.82 6.18 -2.67
C ASP A 63 10.44 5.69 -2.20
N VAL A 64 9.94 4.63 -2.82
CA VAL A 64 8.62 4.07 -2.52
C VAL A 64 8.78 2.67 -1.96
N GLY A 65 8.34 2.50 -0.71
CA GLY A 65 8.27 1.21 -0.04
C GLY A 65 7.02 0.44 -0.46
N TYR A 66 7.21 -0.82 -0.90
CA TYR A 66 6.12 -1.68 -1.37
C TYR A 66 5.57 -2.65 -0.29
N PHE A 67 6.39 -3.06 0.67
CA PHE A 67 6.01 -4.03 1.69
C PHE A 67 5.11 -3.42 2.76
N LEU A 68 5.53 -2.26 3.27
CA LEU A 68 4.70 -1.33 4.02
C LEU A 68 4.59 -0.10 3.11
N PRO A 69 3.43 0.13 2.48
CA PRO A 69 3.24 1.26 1.58
C PRO A 69 3.71 2.55 2.25
N SER A 70 4.85 3.06 1.82
CA SER A 70 5.46 4.28 2.35
C SER A 70 6.15 5.05 1.25
N VAL A 71 6.25 6.37 1.44
CA VAL A 71 7.03 7.23 0.56
C VAL A 71 8.09 7.92 1.40
N GLU A 72 9.33 7.80 0.96
CA GLU A 72 10.45 8.54 1.50
C GLU A 72 10.80 9.68 0.55
N CYS A 73 10.85 10.89 1.09
CA CYS A 73 11.28 12.09 0.39
C CYS A 73 12.62 12.53 0.95
N SER A 74 13.67 12.53 0.14
CA SER A 74 14.94 13.16 0.48
C SER A 74 15.11 14.45 -0.30
N VAL A 75 15.44 15.52 0.40
CA VAL A 75 15.73 16.84 -0.13
C VAL A 75 17.17 17.17 0.22
N SER A 76 17.99 17.48 -0.77
CA SER A 76 19.42 17.77 -0.58
C SER A 76 19.84 19.07 -1.26
N SER A 77 20.70 19.84 -0.62
CA SER A 77 21.39 20.99 -1.21
C SER A 77 22.89 20.76 -1.12
N LYS A 78 23.53 20.57 -2.28
CA LYS A 78 24.99 20.41 -2.35
C LYS A 78 25.73 21.67 -1.94
N GLU A 79 25.16 22.84 -2.21
CA GLU A 79 25.77 24.14 -1.89
C GLU A 79 25.71 24.45 -0.39
N ALA A 80 24.60 24.10 0.27
CA ALA A 80 24.44 24.30 1.72
C ALA A 80 24.98 23.13 2.57
N GLY A 81 25.38 22.01 1.95
CA GLY A 81 25.80 20.80 2.67
C GLY A 81 24.69 20.23 3.55
N TRP A 82 23.44 20.39 3.13
CA TRP A 82 22.25 20.05 3.90
C TRP A 82 21.46 18.93 3.21
N GLU A 83 20.97 17.98 3.99
CA GLU A 83 20.09 16.91 3.55
C GLU A 83 19.05 16.66 4.64
N ALA A 84 17.78 16.55 4.24
CA ALA A 84 16.72 16.09 5.12
C ALA A 84 15.88 15.03 4.41
N THR A 85 15.54 14.00 5.16
CA THR A 85 14.73 12.88 4.69
C THR A 85 13.52 12.76 5.58
N ASN A 86 12.35 12.58 4.98
CA ASN A 86 11.11 12.31 5.69
C ASN A 86 10.43 11.09 5.09
N SER A 87 10.01 10.16 5.93
CA SER A 87 9.33 8.93 5.51
C SER A 87 7.89 8.98 6.00
N THR A 88 6.94 8.82 5.08
CA THR A 88 5.50 8.89 5.37
C THR A 88 4.82 7.58 4.98
N LEU A 89 4.11 6.98 5.92
CA LEU A 89 3.28 5.79 5.69
C LEU A 89 2.00 6.15 4.93
N LEU A 90 1.73 5.43 3.85
CA LEU A 90 0.47 5.47 3.13
C LEU A 90 -0.55 4.64 3.92
N LEU A 91 -1.13 5.25 4.97
CA LEU A 91 -2.07 4.58 5.87
C LEU A 91 -3.24 3.93 5.11
N GLY A 92 -3.77 4.59 4.08
CA GLY A 92 -4.82 4.05 3.22
C GLY A 92 -4.41 2.73 2.58
N SER A 93 -3.29 2.73 1.84
CA SER A 93 -2.76 1.52 1.20
C SER A 93 -2.37 0.44 2.20
N THR A 94 -1.84 0.81 3.37
CA THR A 94 -1.50 -0.14 4.43
C THR A 94 -2.75 -0.86 4.95
N VAL A 95 -3.84 -0.13 5.20
CA VAL A 95 -5.12 -0.72 5.63
C VAL A 95 -5.69 -1.62 4.54
N THR A 96 -5.72 -1.17 3.29
CA THR A 96 -6.25 -2.00 2.19
C THR A 96 -5.43 -3.28 1.99
N LEU A 97 -4.11 -3.21 2.11
CA LEU A 97 -3.23 -4.37 2.03
C LEU A 97 -3.54 -5.38 3.14
N CYS A 98 -3.70 -4.91 4.38
CA CYS A 98 -4.13 -5.75 5.51
C CYS A 98 -5.49 -6.41 5.26
N VAL A 99 -6.46 -5.67 4.70
CA VAL A 99 -7.79 -6.20 4.35
C VAL A 99 -7.69 -7.26 3.26
N GLY A 100 -6.91 -7.02 2.20
CA GLY A 100 -6.69 -7.97 1.11
C GLY A 100 -6.10 -9.30 1.61
N VAL A 101 -5.06 -9.23 2.45
CA VAL A 101 -4.43 -10.41 3.05
C VAL A 101 -5.41 -11.15 3.97
N ALA A 102 -6.18 -10.43 4.79
CA ALA A 102 -7.17 -11.04 5.67
C ALA A 102 -8.26 -11.79 4.90
N LEU A 103 -8.72 -11.26 3.76
CA LEU A 103 -9.70 -11.92 2.90
C LEU A 103 -9.14 -13.19 2.25
N ILE A 104 -7.88 -13.16 1.80
CA ILE A 104 -7.22 -14.35 1.24
C ILE A 104 -7.10 -15.44 2.31
N LEU A 105 -6.54 -15.10 3.47
CA LEU A 105 -6.37 -16.05 4.57
C LEU A 105 -7.71 -16.60 5.06
N GLY A 106 -8.71 -15.73 5.25
CA GLY A 106 -10.06 -16.13 5.65
C GLY A 106 -10.73 -17.04 4.63
N GLY A 107 -10.63 -16.72 3.34
CA GLY A 107 -11.15 -17.55 2.26
C GLY A 107 -10.45 -18.91 2.18
N LEU A 108 -9.13 -18.97 2.34
CA LEU A 108 -8.36 -20.22 2.34
C LEU A 108 -8.71 -21.11 3.54
N VAL A 109 -8.71 -20.54 4.76
CA VAL A 109 -9.07 -21.28 5.97
C VAL A 109 -10.48 -21.85 5.87
N TRP A 110 -11.43 -21.05 5.37
CA TRP A 110 -12.79 -21.52 5.15
C TRP A 110 -12.84 -22.65 4.11
N SER A 111 -12.16 -22.53 2.96
CA SER A 111 -12.08 -23.61 1.98
C SER A 111 -11.54 -24.90 2.59
N LEU A 112 -10.44 -24.84 3.35
CA LEU A 112 -9.83 -26.01 3.99
C LEU A 112 -10.76 -26.66 5.03
N VAL A 113 -11.50 -25.86 5.79
CA VAL A 113 -12.47 -26.37 6.76
C VAL A 113 -13.66 -27.03 6.04
N ALA A 114 -14.15 -26.43 4.96
CA ALA A 114 -15.24 -26.99 4.16
C ALA A 114 -14.87 -28.34 3.54
N GLU A 115 -13.68 -28.45 2.92
CA GLU A 115 -13.17 -29.69 2.35
C GLU A 115 -13.01 -30.80 3.40
N ARG A 116 -12.56 -30.46 4.62
CA ARG A 116 -12.47 -31.43 5.72
C ARG A 116 -13.82 -31.93 6.19
N HIS A 117 -14.86 -31.10 6.17
CA HIS A 117 -16.21 -31.52 6.54
C HIS A 117 -16.81 -32.49 5.51
N GLU A 118 -16.56 -32.27 4.21
CA GLU A 118 -17.01 -33.18 3.14
C GLU A 118 -16.26 -34.52 3.14
N ALA A 119 -14.98 -34.54 3.54
CA ALA A 119 -14.19 -35.76 3.61
C ALA A 119 -14.55 -36.71 4.78
N VAL A 120 -15.30 -36.21 5.78
CA VAL A 120 -15.68 -36.96 6.99
C VAL A 120 -17.14 -37.40 6.97
N SER A 121 -17.97 -36.85 6.08
CA SER A 121 -19.39 -37.20 5.89
C SER A 121 -19.57 -38.33 4.88
#